data_AF-A0A9D6SPV7-F1
#
_entry.id   AF-A0A9D6SPV7-F1
#
_cell.length_a   1.000
_cell.length_b   1.000
_cell.length_c   1.000
_cell.angle_alpha   90.00
_cell.angle_beta   90.00
_cell.angle_gamma   90.00
#
_symmetry.space_group_name_H-M   'P 1'
#
loop_
_entity.id
_entity.type
_entity.pdbx_description
1 polymer ?
#
loop_
_entity_poly.entity_id
_entity_poly.type
_entity_poly.pdbx_seq_one_letter_code
_entity_poly.pdbx_strand_id
1 'polypeptide(L)'
;MFIVDSQVHIDAVAERHPRLKIVMDHLALTPGEKGEEAFRDFDKLLAIAKRPNVAAKASALPCHSTDIYPYLKLHPHIRRAYDAFGPKRLFWGTDLTRLPCSYRQAIAMFTEEIPWFTAEDKEWIMGRGVCEWLGWKLP
;
A
#
# COMPACT_ATOMS: atom_id res chain seq x y z
N MET A 1 8.38 -14.63 -5.46
CA MET A 1 9.81 -14.34 -5.67
C MET A 1 10.01 -12.87 -5.34
N PHE A 2 10.68 -12.55 -4.24
CA PHE A 2 11.04 -11.17 -3.91
C PHE A 2 12.32 -10.85 -4.68
N ILE A 3 12.25 -9.89 -5.59
CA ILE A 3 13.39 -9.48 -6.41
C ILE A 3 13.94 -8.21 -5.77
N VAL A 4 15.16 -8.30 -5.23
CA VAL A 4 15.92 -7.14 -4.77
C VAL A 4 16.01 -6.14 -5.93
N ASP A 5 15.77 -4.86 -5.65
CA ASP A 5 15.71 -3.78 -6.66
C ASP A 5 14.65 -3.97 -7.77
N SER A 6 13.61 -4.77 -7.52
CA SER A 6 12.48 -4.93 -8.45
C SER A 6 11.86 -3.60 -8.89
N GLN A 7 11.90 -2.57 -8.04
CA GLN A 7 11.36 -1.24 -8.30
C GLN A 7 11.90 -0.64 -9.61
N VAL A 8 13.21 -0.77 -9.87
CA VAL A 8 13.84 -0.25 -11.10
C VAL A 8 13.33 -1.00 -12.34
N HIS A 9 13.21 -2.31 -12.24
CA HIS A 9 12.67 -3.13 -13.32
C HIS A 9 11.19 -2.84 -13.57
N ILE A 10 10.40 -2.64 -12.52
CA ILE A 10 8.98 -2.29 -12.63
C ILE A 10 8.79 -0.91 -13.24
N ASP A 11 9.60 0.10 -12.91
CA ASP A 11 9.49 1.43 -13.53
C ASP A 11 9.70 1.35 -15.05
N ALA A 12 10.70 0.59 -15.50
CA ALA A 12 10.97 0.38 -16.92
C ALA A 12 9.85 -0.40 -17.63
N VAL A 13 9.27 -1.42 -16.99
CA VAL A 13 8.12 -2.16 -17.53
C VAL A 13 6.88 -1.26 -17.62
N ALA A 14 6.60 -0.48 -16.57
CA ALA A 14 5.46 0.44 -16.53
C ALA A 14 5.55 1.50 -17.64
N GLU A 15 6.75 2.05 -17.86
CA GLU A 15 7.04 3.00 -18.94
C GLU A 15 6.85 2.39 -20.33
N ARG A 16 7.41 1.20 -20.56
CA ARG A 16 7.33 0.52 -21.85
C ARG A 16 5.92 0.05 -22.18
N HIS A 17 5.11 -0.24 -21.17
CA HIS A 17 3.76 -0.79 -21.31
C HIS A 17 2.72 0.07 -20.57
N PRO A 18 2.41 1.30 -21.05
CA PRO A 18 1.53 2.23 -20.34
C PRO A 18 0.08 1.75 -20.21
N ARG A 19 -0.32 0.72 -20.98
CA ARG A 19 -1.65 0.08 -20.86
C ARG A 19 -1.69 -1.09 -19.88
N LEU A 20 -0.53 -1.59 -19.43
CA LEU A 20 -0.45 -2.64 -18.43
C LEU A 20 -0.66 -2.02 -17.05
N LYS A 21 -1.71 -2.45 -16.36
CA LYS A 21 -1.97 -2.07 -14.97
C LYS A 21 -1.13 -2.92 -14.03
N ILE A 22 -0.36 -2.28 -13.16
CA ILE A 22 0.55 -2.93 -12.20
C ILE A 22 0.15 -2.49 -10.78
N VAL A 23 0.15 -3.43 -9.84
CA VAL A 23 -0.06 -3.14 -8.41
C VAL A 23 1.14 -3.64 -7.63
N MET A 24 1.78 -2.75 -6.87
CA MET A 24 2.91 -3.07 -5.99
C MET A 24 2.38 -3.59 -4.66
N ASP A 25 2.59 -4.88 -4.38
CA ASP A 25 2.12 -5.50 -3.14
C ASP A 25 2.92 -5.03 -1.92
N HIS A 26 2.24 -4.93 -0.77
CA HIS A 26 2.82 -4.65 0.55
C HIS A 26 3.71 -3.40 0.59
N LEU A 27 3.38 -2.38 -0.21
CA LEU A 27 4.22 -1.19 -0.39
C LEU A 27 5.68 -1.53 -0.75
N ALA A 28 5.89 -2.64 -1.46
CA ALA A 28 7.19 -3.18 -1.83
C ALA A 28 8.18 -3.34 -0.66
N LEU A 29 7.67 -3.53 0.56
CA LEU A 29 8.48 -3.74 1.76
C LEU A 29 9.03 -5.17 1.80
N THR A 30 10.25 -5.33 2.32
CA THR A 30 10.90 -6.64 2.44
C THR A 30 10.35 -7.39 3.66
N PRO A 31 9.87 -8.64 3.49
CA PRO A 31 9.43 -9.45 4.62
C PRO A 31 10.54 -9.64 5.66
N GLY A 32 10.19 -9.52 6.95
CA GLY A 32 11.11 -9.69 8.06
C GLY A 32 11.76 -8.39 8.55
N GLU A 33 11.83 -7.35 7.71
CA GLU A 33 12.26 -6.01 8.12
C GLU A 33 11.14 -5.28 8.88
N LYS A 34 11.50 -4.49 9.89
CA LYS A 34 10.57 -3.78 10.77
C LYS A 34 11.04 -2.37 11.13
N GLY A 35 10.10 -1.50 11.47
CA GLY A 35 10.38 -0.11 11.81
C GLY A 35 11.02 0.62 10.63
N GLU A 36 11.86 1.61 10.93
CA GLU A 36 12.51 2.42 9.88
C GLU A 36 13.36 1.61 8.91
N GLU A 37 13.88 0.46 9.34
CA GLU A 37 14.62 -0.46 8.46
C GLU A 37 13.78 -0.91 7.26
N ALA A 38 12.52 -1.29 7.50
CA ALA A 38 11.61 -1.73 6.45
C ALA A 38 11.35 -0.63 5.40
N PHE A 39 11.45 0.64 5.82
CA PHE A 39 11.17 1.80 4.98
C PHE A 39 12.45 2.49 4.47
N ARG A 40 13.64 1.92 4.68
CA ARG A 40 14.92 2.52 4.26
C ARG A 40 14.91 2.92 2.79
N ASP A 41 14.40 2.04 1.93
CA ASP A 41 14.36 2.23 0.47
C ASP A 41 13.01 2.70 -0.06
N PHE A 42 12.12 3.20 0.82
CA PHE A 42 10.73 3.48 0.48
C PHE A 42 10.58 4.53 -0.63
N ASP A 43 11.51 5.49 -0.73
CA ASP A 43 11.52 6.50 -1.79
C ASP A 43 11.65 5.88 -3.20
N LYS A 44 12.26 4.70 -3.34
CA LYS A 44 12.29 3.97 -4.61
C LYS A 44 10.89 3.59 -5.07
N LEU A 45 9.99 3.20 -4.16
CA LEU A 45 8.58 2.96 -4.49
C LEU A 45 7.88 4.26 -4.83
N LEU A 46 8.01 5.28 -3.99
CA LEU A 46 7.30 6.55 -4.16
C LEU A 46 7.63 7.22 -5.50
N ALA A 47 8.87 7.09 -5.97
CA ALA A 47 9.29 7.59 -7.28
C ALA A 47 8.54 6.94 -8.46
N ILE A 48 8.06 5.69 -8.32
CA ILE A 48 7.28 4.99 -9.36
C ILE A 48 5.87 5.56 -9.45
N ALA A 49 5.36 6.23 -8.42
CA ALA A 49 4.01 6.78 -8.42
C ALA A 49 3.74 7.80 -9.56
N LYS A 50 4.81 8.35 -10.16
CA LYS A 50 4.76 9.15 -11.41
C LYS A 50 4.15 8.38 -12.60
N ARG A 51 4.17 7.05 -12.58
CA ARG A 51 3.61 6.18 -13.62
C ARG A 51 2.10 6.00 -13.37
N PRO A 52 1.21 6.51 -14.24
CA PRO A 52 -0.24 6.47 -14.00
C PRO A 52 -0.83 5.05 -14.02
N ASN A 53 -0.12 4.09 -14.63
CA ASN A 53 -0.49 2.68 -14.71
C ASN A 53 0.08 1.82 -13.57
N VAL A 54 0.64 2.44 -12.53
CA VAL A 54 1.10 1.76 -11.31
C VAL A 54 0.27 2.24 -10.12
N ALA A 55 -0.19 1.27 -9.32
CA ALA A 55 -0.81 1.44 -8.03
C ALA A 55 -0.01 0.69 -6.95
N ALA A 56 -0.31 0.93 -5.68
CA ALA A 56 0.32 0.25 -4.55
C ALA A 56 -0.74 -0.31 -3.59
N LYS A 57 -0.39 -1.39 -2.91
CA LYS A 57 -1.24 -2.04 -1.92
C LYS A 57 -0.69 -1.81 -0.52
N ALA A 58 -1.46 -1.11 0.31
CA ALA A 58 -1.20 -0.92 1.72
C ALA A 58 -1.70 -2.16 2.49
N SER A 59 -0.89 -3.23 2.45
CA SER A 59 -1.24 -4.53 3.01
C SER A 59 -0.12 -5.17 3.81
N ALA A 60 -0.47 -6.04 4.77
CA ALA A 60 0.46 -6.68 5.71
C ALA A 60 1.28 -5.70 6.59
N LEU A 61 0.92 -4.41 6.62
CA LEU A 61 1.72 -3.39 7.30
C LEU A 61 2.01 -3.66 8.79
N PRO A 62 1.08 -4.25 9.59
CA PRO A 62 1.39 -4.61 10.97
C PRO A 62 2.58 -5.57 11.12
N CYS A 63 2.93 -6.37 10.10
CA CYS A 63 4.11 -7.24 10.12
C CYS A 63 5.43 -6.43 10.15
N HIS A 64 5.42 -5.19 9.66
CA HIS A 64 6.58 -4.30 9.59
C HIS A 64 6.64 -3.31 10.76
N SER A 65 5.72 -3.37 11.71
CA SER A 65 5.73 -2.47 12.87
C SER A 65 6.62 -2.97 14.01
N THR A 66 7.17 -2.02 14.76
CA THR A 66 7.85 -2.27 16.04
C THR A 66 7.02 -1.83 17.25
N ASP A 67 5.96 -1.05 17.03
CA ASP A 67 5.00 -0.64 18.04
C ASP A 67 3.76 -1.56 18.02
N ILE A 68 2.92 -1.40 19.04
CA ILE A 68 1.66 -2.12 19.19
C ILE A 68 0.53 -1.35 18.50
N TYR A 69 -0.63 -2.00 18.32
CA TYR A 69 -1.85 -1.34 17.82
C TYR A 69 -2.10 -0.01 18.56
N PRO A 70 -2.42 1.10 17.87
CA PRO A 70 -2.82 1.20 16.45
C PRO A 70 -1.66 1.41 15.45
N TYR A 71 -0.43 1.03 15.83
CA TYR A 71 0.76 1.08 14.97
C TYR A 71 1.07 2.49 14.45
N LEU A 72 1.04 3.48 15.34
CA LEU A 72 1.22 4.90 15.02
C LEU A 72 2.50 5.18 14.22
N LYS A 73 3.55 4.37 14.38
CA LYS A 73 4.78 4.50 13.59
C LYS A 73 4.61 4.19 12.09
N LEU A 74 3.59 3.44 11.71
CA LEU A 74 3.27 3.20 10.29
C LEU A 74 2.54 4.38 9.64
N HIS A 75 1.83 5.20 10.41
CA HIS A 75 0.93 6.23 9.88
C HIS A 75 1.67 7.28 9.01
N PRO A 76 2.87 7.78 9.39
CA PRO A 76 3.63 8.67 8.52
C PRO A 76 4.03 8.03 7.19
N HIS A 77 4.38 6.74 7.18
CA HIS A 77 4.73 6.02 5.96
C HIS A 77 3.49 5.75 5.07
N ILE A 78 2.34 5.47 5.68
CA ILE A 78 1.04 5.40 4.97
C ILE A 78 0.70 6.76 4.35
N ARG A 79 0.94 7.86 5.06
CA ARG A 79 0.74 9.22 4.54
C ARG A 79 1.61 9.49 3.32
N ARG A 80 2.90 9.12 3.36
CA ARG A 80 3.81 9.25 2.21
C ARG A 80 3.33 8.45 0.99
N ALA A 81 2.86 7.22 1.19
CA ALA A 81 2.24 6.44 0.11
C ALA A 81 0.98 7.12 -0.45
N TYR A 82 0.12 7.63 0.43
CA TYR A 82 -1.08 8.34 0.04
C TYR A 82 -0.76 9.60 -0.78
N ASP A 83 0.18 10.43 -0.32
CA ASP A 83 0.56 11.66 -1.02
C ASP A 83 1.15 11.36 -2.41
N ALA A 84 1.86 10.23 -2.58
CA ALA A 84 2.46 9.85 -3.86
C ALA A 84 1.46 9.21 -4.85
N PHE A 85 0.65 8.24 -4.40
CA PHE A 85 -0.24 7.47 -5.27
C PHE A 85 -1.64 8.09 -5.39
N GLY A 86 -2.09 8.76 -4.35
CA GLY A 86 -3.48 9.18 -4.15
C GLY A 86 -4.41 8.02 -3.78
N PRO A 87 -5.62 8.32 -3.27
CA PRO A 87 -6.58 7.32 -2.80
C PRO A 87 -7.03 6.34 -3.89
N LYS A 88 -7.04 6.79 -5.16
CA LYS A 88 -7.47 5.98 -6.31
C LYS A 88 -6.42 4.95 -6.78
N ARG A 89 -5.19 5.00 -6.24
CA ARG A 89 -4.10 4.06 -6.58
C ARG A 89 -3.37 3.52 -5.34
N LEU A 90 -3.96 3.69 -4.16
CA LEU A 90 -3.51 3.08 -2.92
C LEU A 90 -4.61 2.17 -2.40
N PHE A 91 -4.43 0.86 -2.48
CA PHE A 91 -5.47 -0.12 -2.15
C PHE A 91 -5.17 -0.83 -0.84
N TRP A 92 -6.14 -0.94 0.04
CA TRP A 92 -6.00 -1.70 1.28
C TRP A 92 -6.11 -3.21 1.04
N GLY A 93 -5.44 -3.99 1.88
CA GLY A 93 -5.70 -5.42 2.00
C GLY A 93 -5.09 -5.98 3.29
N THR A 94 -5.67 -7.02 3.86
CA THR A 94 -5.18 -7.54 5.14
C THR A 94 -3.90 -8.33 5.02
N ASP A 95 -3.85 -9.29 4.10
CA ASP A 95 -2.91 -10.42 4.15
C ASP A 95 -3.13 -11.29 5.42
N LEU A 96 -4.41 -11.59 5.68
CA LEU A 96 -4.94 -12.16 6.94
C LEU A 96 -4.13 -13.33 7.52
N THR A 97 -3.62 -14.23 6.68
CA THR A 97 -2.96 -15.47 7.14
C THR A 97 -1.62 -15.25 7.84
N ARG A 98 -1.07 -14.02 7.83
CA ARG A 98 0.21 -13.69 8.47
C ARG A 98 0.19 -12.52 9.44
N LEU A 99 -0.97 -11.88 9.62
CA LEU A 99 -1.04 -10.68 10.44
C LEU A 99 -0.79 -10.99 11.92
N PRO A 100 0.02 -10.18 12.63
CA PRO A 100 0.21 -10.29 14.08
C PRO A 100 -0.95 -9.69 14.89
N CYS A 101 -2.09 -9.43 14.27
CA CYS A 101 -3.22 -8.72 14.87
C CYS A 101 -4.56 -9.27 14.39
N SER A 102 -5.64 -8.91 15.08
CA SER A 102 -6.98 -9.32 14.66
C SER A 102 -7.38 -8.65 13.33
N TYR A 103 -8.25 -9.32 12.57
CA TYR A 103 -8.85 -8.76 11.35
C TYR A 103 -9.56 -7.42 11.63
N ARG A 104 -10.23 -7.30 12.79
CA ARG A 104 -10.88 -6.06 13.24
C ARG A 104 -9.87 -4.93 13.39
N GLN A 105 -8.73 -5.16 14.06
CA GLN A 105 -7.68 -4.15 14.20
C GLN A 105 -7.10 -3.74 12.85
N ALA A 106 -6.92 -4.68 11.91
CA ALA A 106 -6.41 -4.37 10.58
C ALA A 106 -7.35 -3.44 9.77
N ILE A 107 -8.67 -3.60 9.94
CA ILE A 107 -9.68 -2.70 9.36
C ILE A 107 -9.67 -1.35 10.10
N ALA A 108 -9.84 -1.38 11.43
CA ALA A 108 -9.98 -0.20 12.27
C ALA A 108 -8.78 0.75 12.12
N MET A 109 -7.56 0.22 11.92
CA MET A 109 -6.39 1.04 11.65
C MET A 109 -6.58 1.99 10.45
N PHE A 110 -7.23 1.54 9.38
CA PHE A 110 -7.50 2.37 8.20
C PHE A 110 -8.81 3.14 8.28
N THR A 111 -9.83 2.61 8.97
CA THR A 111 -11.16 3.23 8.98
C THR A 111 -11.39 4.20 10.14
N GLU A 112 -10.66 4.05 11.24
CA GLU A 112 -10.89 4.76 12.51
C GLU A 112 -9.64 5.49 13.00
N GLU A 113 -8.45 4.87 12.89
CA GLU A 113 -7.22 5.39 13.53
C GLU A 113 -6.42 6.37 12.67
N ILE A 114 -6.69 6.46 11.36
CA ILE A 114 -6.06 7.44 10.46
C ILE A 114 -6.99 8.66 10.33
N PRO A 115 -6.70 9.78 11.02
CA PRO A 115 -7.63 10.90 11.16
C PRO A 115 -7.76 11.77 9.90
N TRP A 116 -6.83 11.64 8.95
CA TRP A 116 -6.74 12.49 7.77
C TRP A 116 -7.34 11.85 6.50
N PHE A 117 -7.82 10.60 6.57
CA PHE A 117 -8.64 10.05 5.49
C PHE A 117 -10.04 10.64 5.57
N THR A 118 -10.49 11.23 4.46
CA THR A 118 -11.90 11.59 4.28
C THR A 118 -12.77 10.33 4.14
N ALA A 119 -14.09 10.49 4.22
CA ALA A 119 -15.01 9.39 3.93
C ALA A 119 -14.83 8.86 2.50
N GLU A 120 -14.63 9.75 1.53
CA GLU A 120 -14.38 9.37 0.13
C GLU A 120 -13.03 8.64 -0.02
N ASP A 121 -11.97 9.08 0.65
CA ASP A 121 -10.68 8.36 0.63
C ASP A 121 -10.85 6.92 1.11
N LYS A 122 -11.62 6.72 2.18
CA LYS A 122 -11.88 5.38 2.73
C LYS A 122 -12.61 4.50 1.73
N GLU A 123 -13.62 5.01 1.02
CA GLU A 123 -14.30 4.23 -0.04
C GLU A 123 -13.32 3.78 -1.13
N TRP A 124 -12.47 4.70 -1.62
CA TRP A 124 -11.48 4.40 -2.65
C TRP A 124 -10.45 3.39 -2.17
N ILE A 125 -9.85 3.62 -1.00
CA ILE A 125 -8.75 2.82 -0.47
C ILE A 125 -9.25 1.44 -0.04
N MET A 126 -10.42 1.35 0.59
CA MET A 126 -10.93 0.11 1.21
C MET A 126 -11.67 -0.82 0.25
N GLY A 127 -11.92 -0.42 -1.01
CA GLY A 127 -12.50 -1.35 -1.99
C GLY A 127 -12.81 -0.78 -3.37
N ARG A 128 -13.37 0.43 -3.46
CA ARG A 128 -13.79 0.99 -4.75
C ARG A 128 -12.63 1.11 -5.73
N GLY A 129 -11.45 1.54 -5.25
CA GLY A 129 -10.27 1.75 -6.09
C GLY A 129 -9.78 0.48 -6.75
N VAL A 130 -9.69 -0.65 -6.03
CA VAL A 130 -9.27 -1.92 -6.63
C VAL A 130 -10.31 -2.45 -7.61
N CYS A 131 -11.60 -2.26 -7.35
CA CYS A 131 -12.66 -2.65 -8.28
C CYS A 131 -12.57 -1.86 -9.59
N GLU A 132 -12.45 -0.54 -9.53
CA GLU A 132 -12.29 0.34 -10.70
C GLU A 132 -10.98 0.04 -11.45
N TRP A 133 -9.90 -0.21 -10.71
CA TRP A 133 -8.61 -0.60 -11.28
C TRP A 133 -8.68 -1.92 -12.04
N LEU A 134 -9.40 -2.92 -11.53
CA LEU A 134 -9.54 -4.23 -12.18
C LEU A 134 -10.71 -4.31 -13.18
N GLY A 135 -11.57 -3.30 -13.25
CA GLY A 135 -12.80 -3.34 -14.04
C GLY A 135 -13.86 -4.29 -13.46
N TRP A 136 -13.84 -4.50 -12.14
CA TRP A 136 -14.84 -5.31 -11.45
C TRP A 136 -16.11 -4.50 -11.20
N LYS A 137 -17.26 -5.09 -11.50
CA LYS A 137 -18.55 -4.48 -11.18
C LYS A 137 -18.73 -4.50 -9.66
N LEU A 138 -18.95 -3.33 -9.08
CA LEU A 138 -19.42 -3.25 -7.70
C LEU A 138 -20.85 -3.82 -7.63
N PRO A 139 -21.17 -4.61 -6.59
CA PRO A 139 -22.52 -5.12 -6.37
C PRO A 139 -23.53 -4.00 -6.08
#